data_AF-A0A4R1X852-F1
#
_entry.id   AF-A0A4R1X852-F1
#
_cell.length_a   1.000
_cell.length_b   1.000
_cell.length_c   1.000
_cell.angle_alpha   90.00
_cell.angle_beta   90.00
_cell.angle_gamma   90.00
#
_symmetry.space_group_name_H-M   'P 1'
#
loop_
_entity.id
_entity.type
_entity.pdbx_description
1 polymer ?
#
loop_
_entity_poly.entity_id
_entity_poly.type
_entity_poly.pdbx_seq_one_letter_code
_entity_poly.pdbx_strand_id
1 'polypeptide(L)'
;MTLDESKFIQQLELIYLELIEDIQPIIELPRKTSIHTWTEEQRFYCQKLIRYSCNLLLKVHLLDKNQTPITLDLDQIEGFEVNQYLDWQIDCIEFDHISALIWVAVYFQAETKVVSDSLNLPEKVAAKKIPAKKIIIALFSASILLIIFFLTYDNDLISKGSFALACLCLLYICGQLMAFHHSKKPEDDPRTSLLVSAYFARQIAIFATQKLDLDNSDES
;
A
#
# COMPACT_ATOMS: atom_id res chain seq x y z
N MET A 1 0.13 24.71 0.66
CA MET A 1 0.14 23.79 -0.50
C MET A 1 1.32 24.18 -1.36
N THR A 2 2.26 23.27 -1.60
CA THR A 2 3.41 23.56 -2.48
C THR A 2 2.97 23.49 -3.95
N LEU A 3 3.73 24.12 -4.87
CA LEU A 3 3.43 24.06 -6.30
C LEU A 3 3.44 22.62 -6.84
N ASP A 4 4.34 21.78 -6.30
CA ASP A 4 4.52 20.40 -6.73
C ASP A 4 3.38 19.49 -6.22
N GLU A 5 2.89 19.74 -5.00
CA GLU A 5 1.72 19.07 -4.43
C GLU A 5 0.45 19.32 -5.26
N SER A 6 0.18 20.58 -5.62
CA SER A 6 -1.01 20.93 -6.41
C SER A 6 -0.95 20.36 -7.83
N LYS A 7 0.23 20.34 -8.47
CA LYS A 7 0.41 19.73 -9.78
C LYS A 7 0.18 18.23 -9.74
N PHE A 8 0.68 17.57 -8.70
CA PHE A 8 0.54 16.13 -8.58
C PHE A 8 -0.92 15.72 -8.32
N ILE A 9 -1.68 16.49 -7.51
CA ILE A 9 -3.13 16.26 -7.36
C ILE A 9 -3.85 16.37 -8.71
N GLN A 10 -3.59 17.43 -9.48
CA GLN A 10 -4.20 17.59 -10.81
C GLN A 10 -3.85 16.44 -11.76
N GLN A 11 -2.61 15.96 -11.71
CA GLN A 11 -2.21 14.79 -12.50
C GLN A 11 -2.97 13.54 -12.09
N LEU A 12 -3.14 13.29 -10.79
CA LEU A 12 -3.91 12.14 -10.29
C LEU A 12 -5.40 12.25 -10.67
N GLU A 13 -5.98 13.45 -10.59
CA GLU A 13 -7.36 13.70 -11.02
C GLU A 13 -7.55 13.44 -12.51
N LEU A 14 -6.61 13.86 -13.36
CA LEU A 14 -6.65 13.60 -14.81
C LEU A 14 -6.56 12.11 -15.11
N ILE A 15 -5.62 11.39 -14.48
CA ILE A 15 -5.49 9.95 -14.64
C ILE A 15 -6.77 9.25 -14.18
N TYR A 16 -7.36 9.69 -13.08
CA TYR A 16 -8.61 9.12 -12.59
C TYR A 16 -9.80 9.40 -13.54
N LEU A 17 -9.85 10.57 -14.17
CA LEU A 17 -10.85 10.86 -15.21
C LEU A 17 -10.70 9.94 -16.41
N GLU A 18 -9.47 9.70 -16.88
CA GLU A 18 -9.20 8.75 -17.97
C GLU A 18 -9.70 7.33 -17.61
N LEU A 19 -9.53 6.89 -16.36
CA LEU A 19 -10.06 5.60 -15.90
C LEU A 19 -11.60 5.55 -15.88
N ILE A 20 -12.27 6.68 -15.61
CA ILE A 20 -13.74 6.73 -15.58
C ILE A 20 -14.34 6.78 -16.99
N GLU A 21 -13.63 7.27 -18.01
CA GLU A 21 -14.18 7.35 -19.37
C GLU A 21 -14.70 5.99 -19.87
N ASP A 22 -14.04 4.89 -19.50
CA ASP A 22 -14.43 3.52 -19.87
C ASP A 22 -15.79 3.09 -19.28
N ILE A 23 -16.19 3.66 -18.14
CA ILE A 23 -17.43 3.30 -17.43
C ILE A 23 -18.59 4.25 -17.66
N GLN A 24 -18.40 5.36 -18.38
CA GLN A 24 -19.49 6.28 -18.69
C GLN A 24 -20.63 5.58 -19.48
N PRO A 25 -21.89 6.06 -19.31
CA PRO A 25 -22.32 7.16 -18.43
C PRO A 25 -22.35 6.77 -16.94
N ILE A 26 -22.14 7.76 -16.06
CA ILE A 26 -22.25 7.59 -14.60
C ILE A 26 -23.73 7.72 -14.23
N ILE A 27 -24.27 6.69 -13.60
CA ILE A 27 -25.70 6.60 -13.24
C ILE A 27 -25.81 6.25 -11.76
N GLU A 28 -26.79 6.83 -11.08
CA GLU A 28 -27.11 6.47 -9.71
C GLU A 28 -27.62 5.02 -9.63
N LEU A 29 -27.01 4.23 -8.74
CA LEU A 29 -27.37 2.82 -8.52
C LEU A 29 -28.21 2.68 -7.25
N PRO A 30 -29.44 2.12 -7.32
CA PRO A 30 -30.27 1.91 -6.15
C PRO A 30 -29.57 1.04 -5.09
N ARG A 31 -29.60 1.47 -3.83
CA ARG A 31 -29.07 0.70 -2.69
C ARG A 31 -30.16 -0.20 -2.10
N LYS A 32 -29.76 -1.34 -1.51
CA LYS A 32 -30.66 -2.25 -0.75
C LYS A 32 -31.92 -2.67 -1.50
N THR A 33 -31.85 -2.61 -2.83
CA THR A 33 -32.93 -2.94 -3.74
C THR A 33 -32.41 -4.00 -4.70
N SER A 34 -33.23 -5.00 -5.01
CA SER A 34 -32.81 -6.09 -5.88
C SER A 34 -32.61 -5.63 -7.32
N ILE A 35 -31.53 -6.13 -7.93
CA ILE A 35 -31.11 -5.78 -9.29
C ILE A 35 -32.20 -6.04 -10.33
N HIS A 36 -33.13 -6.99 -10.09
CA HIS A 36 -34.25 -7.26 -10.99
C HIS A 36 -35.19 -6.06 -11.19
N THR A 37 -35.27 -5.12 -10.25
CA THR A 37 -36.12 -3.93 -10.38
C THR A 37 -35.44 -2.79 -11.13
N TRP A 38 -34.16 -2.95 -11.50
CA TRP A 38 -33.37 -1.89 -12.10
C TRP A 38 -33.59 -1.78 -13.60
N THR A 39 -33.38 -0.58 -14.12
CA THR A 39 -33.36 -0.34 -15.56
C THR A 39 -32.21 -1.12 -16.22
N GLU A 40 -32.31 -1.31 -17.54
CA GLU A 40 -31.23 -1.95 -18.30
C GLU A 40 -29.93 -1.14 -18.22
N GLU A 41 -30.04 0.20 -18.27
CA GLU A 41 -28.89 1.11 -18.13
C GLU A 41 -28.21 0.99 -16.76
N GLN A 42 -28.98 0.92 -15.68
CA GLN A 42 -28.46 0.70 -14.32
C GLN A 42 -27.75 -0.65 -14.19
N ARG A 43 -28.34 -1.71 -14.75
CA ARG A 43 -27.72 -3.04 -14.77
C ARG A 43 -26.41 -3.04 -15.54
N PHE A 44 -26.40 -2.43 -16.73
CA PHE A 44 -25.20 -2.31 -17.55
C PHE A 44 -24.11 -1.49 -16.86
N TYR A 45 -24.47 -0.35 -16.25
CA TYR A 45 -23.53 0.47 -15.47
C TYR A 45 -22.96 -0.31 -14.28
N CYS A 46 -23.79 -1.00 -13.51
CA CYS A 46 -23.35 -1.85 -12.40
C CYS A 46 -22.37 -2.95 -12.86
N GLN A 47 -22.67 -3.61 -13.99
CA GLN A 47 -21.78 -4.62 -14.55
C GLN A 47 -20.40 -4.03 -14.88
N LYS A 48 -20.36 -2.86 -15.52
CA LYS A 48 -19.09 -2.16 -15.76
C LYS A 48 -18.40 -1.80 -14.45
N LEU A 49 -19.12 -1.19 -13.52
CA LEU A 49 -18.56 -0.72 -12.26
C LEU A 49 -17.90 -1.86 -11.45
N ILE A 50 -18.53 -3.05 -11.42
CA ILE A 50 -17.95 -4.23 -10.77
C ILE A 50 -16.70 -4.69 -11.53
N ARG A 51 -16.78 -4.88 -12.86
CA ARG A 51 -15.65 -5.34 -13.68
C ARG A 51 -14.43 -4.42 -13.60
N TYR A 52 -14.66 -3.10 -13.53
CA TYR A 52 -13.62 -2.08 -13.44
C TYR A 52 -13.30 -1.65 -11.99
N SER A 53 -13.90 -2.28 -10.98
CA SER A 53 -13.79 -1.87 -9.57
C SER A 53 -12.34 -1.79 -9.09
N CYS A 54 -11.49 -2.74 -9.46
CA CYS A 54 -10.07 -2.72 -9.11
C CYS A 54 -9.33 -1.52 -9.73
N ASN A 55 -9.60 -1.21 -11.00
CA ASN A 55 -8.96 -0.07 -11.70
C ASN A 55 -9.44 1.26 -11.13
N LEU A 56 -10.71 1.34 -10.77
CA LEU A 56 -11.33 2.52 -10.17
C LEU A 56 -11.04 2.64 -8.66
N LEU A 57 -10.30 1.70 -8.08
CA LEU A 57 -9.98 1.67 -6.66
C LEU A 57 -11.26 1.67 -5.80
N LEU A 58 -12.25 0.88 -6.20
CA LEU A 58 -13.56 0.76 -5.53
C LEU A 58 -13.75 -0.64 -4.96
N LYS A 59 -14.56 -0.71 -3.90
CA LYS A 59 -15.18 -1.93 -3.40
C LYS A 59 -16.68 -1.83 -3.56
N VAL A 60 -17.27 -2.80 -4.25
CA VAL A 60 -18.72 -2.94 -4.38
C VAL A 60 -19.16 -4.03 -3.43
N HIS A 61 -19.88 -3.66 -2.38
CA HIS A 61 -20.41 -4.61 -1.40
C HIS A 61 -21.77 -5.12 -1.87
N LEU A 62 -21.85 -6.43 -2.11
CA LEU A 62 -23.03 -7.10 -2.63
C LEU A 62 -23.66 -7.97 -1.54
N LEU A 63 -24.99 -8.05 -1.57
CA LEU A 63 -25.79 -8.94 -0.74
C LEU A 63 -26.54 -9.92 -1.63
N ASP A 64 -26.56 -11.19 -1.23
CA ASP A 64 -27.41 -12.19 -1.88
C ASP A 64 -28.89 -12.00 -1.51
N LYS A 65 -29.76 -12.84 -2.08
CA LYS A 65 -31.20 -12.84 -1.76
C LYS A 65 -31.53 -13.01 -0.28
N ASN A 66 -30.61 -13.58 0.51
CA ASN A 66 -30.77 -13.84 1.94
C ASN A 66 -30.09 -12.74 2.79
N GLN A 67 -29.69 -11.61 2.19
CA GLN A 67 -28.99 -10.52 2.86
C GLN A 67 -27.60 -10.94 3.40
N THR A 68 -26.96 -11.92 2.76
CA THR A 68 -25.61 -12.35 3.14
C THR A 68 -24.55 -11.66 2.28
N PRO A 69 -23.46 -11.13 2.88
CA PRO A 69 -22.38 -10.51 2.13
C PRO A 69 -21.71 -11.47 1.15
N ILE A 70 -21.54 -11.00 -0.08
CA ILE A 70 -20.85 -11.74 -1.14
C ILE A 70 -19.47 -11.14 -1.32
N THR A 71 -18.47 -12.01 -1.36
CA THR A 71 -17.11 -11.65 -1.75
C THR A 71 -16.85 -12.29 -3.11
N LEU A 72 -16.59 -11.46 -4.11
CA LEU A 72 -16.17 -11.91 -5.43
C LEU A 72 -14.65 -11.99 -5.47
N ASP A 73 -14.12 -13.07 -6.07
CA ASP A 73 -12.71 -13.13 -6.45
C ASP A 73 -12.46 -12.37 -7.78
N LEU A 74 -11.18 -12.25 -8.18
CA LEU A 74 -10.80 -11.51 -9.38
C LEU A 74 -11.40 -12.10 -10.66
N ASP A 75 -11.42 -13.43 -10.78
CA ASP A 75 -11.96 -14.12 -11.96
C ASP A 75 -13.48 -13.90 -12.06
N GLN A 76 -14.18 -13.92 -10.92
CA GLN A 76 -15.60 -13.61 -10.83
C GLN A 76 -15.91 -12.14 -11.12
N ILE A 77 -15.01 -11.22 -10.76
CA ILE A 77 -15.14 -9.79 -11.08
C ILE A 77 -15.01 -9.57 -12.59
N GLU A 78 -13.96 -10.11 -13.22
CA GLU A 78 -13.74 -9.97 -14.68
C GLU A 78 -14.87 -10.59 -15.50
N GLY A 79 -15.34 -11.77 -15.07
CA GLY A 79 -16.45 -12.50 -15.68
C GLY A 79 -17.85 -12.04 -15.26
N PHE A 80 -17.99 -11.01 -14.42
CA PHE A 80 -19.26 -10.68 -13.79
C PHE A 80 -20.34 -10.36 -14.83
N GLU A 81 -21.47 -11.05 -14.79
CA GLU A 81 -22.65 -10.78 -15.62
C GLU A 81 -23.85 -10.48 -14.73
N VAL A 82 -24.27 -9.22 -14.70
CA VAL A 82 -25.32 -8.72 -13.78
C VAL A 82 -26.65 -9.48 -13.92
N ASN A 83 -26.96 -9.95 -15.13
CA ASN A 83 -28.20 -10.67 -15.42
C ASN A 83 -28.27 -12.07 -14.81
N GLN A 84 -27.14 -12.62 -14.35
CA GLN A 84 -27.11 -13.90 -13.62
C GLN A 84 -27.47 -13.73 -12.14
N TYR A 85 -27.46 -12.48 -11.64
CA TYR A 85 -27.51 -12.15 -10.22
C TYR A 85 -28.64 -11.16 -9.88
N LEU A 86 -29.77 -11.27 -10.58
CA LEU A 86 -30.89 -10.32 -10.46
C LEU A 86 -31.51 -10.25 -9.05
N ASP A 87 -31.38 -11.31 -8.25
CA ASP A 87 -31.87 -11.34 -6.87
C ASP A 87 -30.92 -10.66 -5.87
N TRP A 88 -29.70 -10.32 -6.29
CA TRP A 88 -28.71 -9.66 -5.43
C TRP A 88 -29.00 -8.17 -5.31
N GLN A 89 -28.36 -7.54 -4.33
CA GLN A 89 -28.49 -6.12 -4.01
C GLN A 89 -27.10 -5.51 -3.81
N ILE A 90 -26.96 -4.21 -4.05
CA ILE A 90 -25.79 -3.45 -3.58
C ILE A 90 -26.09 -2.93 -2.18
N ASP A 91 -25.23 -3.23 -1.21
CA ASP A 91 -25.27 -2.64 0.12
C ASP A 91 -24.67 -1.23 0.09
N CYS A 92 -23.36 -1.15 -0.23
CA CYS A 92 -22.62 0.08 -0.38
C CYS A 92 -21.55 -0.04 -1.49
N ILE A 93 -21.06 1.11 -1.95
CA ILE A 93 -19.88 1.21 -2.79
C ILE A 93 -18.93 2.16 -2.10
N GLU A 94 -17.73 1.68 -1.82
CA GLU A 94 -16.73 2.42 -1.05
C GLU A 94 -15.45 2.59 -1.86
N PHE A 95 -14.72 3.66 -1.58
CA PHE A 95 -13.38 3.83 -2.13
C PHE A 95 -12.37 2.96 -1.37
N ASP A 96 -11.61 2.16 -2.08
CA ASP A 96 -10.59 1.29 -1.51
C ASP A 96 -9.30 2.06 -1.21
N HIS A 97 -9.29 2.71 -0.04
CA HIS A 97 -8.13 3.46 0.43
C HIS A 97 -6.83 2.65 0.50
N ILE A 98 -6.91 1.33 0.73
CA ILE A 98 -5.71 0.47 0.80
C ILE A 98 -5.16 0.28 -0.60
N SER A 99 -6.01 -0.09 -1.56
CA SER A 99 -5.60 -0.24 -2.96
C SER A 99 -5.12 1.08 -3.54
N ALA A 100 -5.77 2.20 -3.22
CA ALA A 100 -5.33 3.53 -3.65
C ALA A 100 -3.97 3.93 -3.05
N LEU A 101 -3.73 3.62 -1.77
CA LEU A 101 -2.43 3.83 -1.14
C LEU A 101 -1.34 3.04 -1.86
N ILE A 102 -1.59 1.76 -2.14
CA ILE A 102 -0.66 0.89 -2.85
C ILE A 102 -0.42 1.43 -4.26
N TRP A 103 -1.49 1.82 -4.95
CA TRP A 103 -1.43 2.38 -6.31
C TRP A 103 -0.56 3.65 -6.34
N VAL A 104 -0.79 4.60 -5.43
CA VAL A 104 0.04 5.81 -5.33
C VAL A 104 1.50 5.48 -4.99
N ALA A 105 1.72 4.61 -4.00
CA ALA A 105 3.07 4.28 -3.53
C ALA A 105 3.91 3.53 -4.58
N VAL A 106 3.27 2.67 -5.39
CA VAL A 106 3.94 1.83 -6.39
C VAL A 106 4.14 2.60 -7.70
N TYR A 107 3.10 3.27 -8.21
CA TYR A 107 3.15 3.87 -9.54
C TYR A 107 3.68 5.31 -9.56
N PHE A 108 3.67 6.00 -8.42
CA PHE A 108 4.07 7.41 -8.31
C PHE A 108 5.15 7.64 -7.24
N GLN A 109 6.06 6.68 -7.12
CA GLN A 109 7.14 6.72 -6.14
C GLN A 109 8.05 7.95 -6.33
N ALA A 110 8.28 8.39 -7.57
CA ALA A 110 9.14 9.53 -7.86
C ALA A 110 8.48 10.86 -7.45
N GLU A 111 7.20 11.02 -7.77
CA GLU A 111 6.38 12.20 -7.47
C GLU A 111 6.15 12.34 -5.96
N THR A 112 5.83 11.23 -5.28
CA THR A 112 5.69 11.21 -3.82
C THR A 112 7.00 11.54 -3.11
N LYS A 113 8.15 11.14 -3.68
CA LYS A 113 9.46 11.51 -3.16
C LYS A 113 9.74 13.01 -3.30
N VAL A 114 9.48 13.61 -4.46
CA VAL A 114 9.66 15.06 -4.66
C VAL A 114 8.83 15.86 -3.67
N VAL A 115 7.58 15.47 -3.44
CA VAL A 115 6.71 16.14 -2.46
C VAL A 115 7.21 15.92 -1.04
N SER A 116 7.59 14.68 -0.67
CA SER A 116 8.18 14.35 0.63
C SER A 116 9.40 15.21 0.95
N ASP A 117 10.31 15.36 -0.01
CA ASP A 117 11.53 16.16 0.13
C ASP A 117 11.20 17.66 0.29
N SER A 118 10.16 18.14 -0.41
CA SER A 118 9.71 19.55 -0.30
C SER A 118 9.03 19.88 1.03
N LEU A 119 8.44 18.88 1.71
CA LEU A 119 7.63 19.10 2.89
C LEU A 119 8.44 19.37 4.16
N ASN A 120 9.78 19.25 4.14
CA ASN A 120 10.66 19.43 5.32
C ASN A 120 10.00 18.85 6.58
N LEU A 121 9.45 17.63 6.48
CA LEU A 121 8.81 16.98 7.62
C LEU A 121 9.90 16.83 8.69
N PRO A 122 9.73 17.43 9.88
CA PRO A 122 10.70 17.25 10.94
C PRO A 122 10.79 15.75 11.18
N GLU A 123 12.00 15.22 11.17
CA GLU A 123 12.41 13.83 11.39
C GLU A 123 12.05 13.35 12.82
N LYS A 124 10.82 13.61 13.25
CA LYS A 124 10.27 13.46 14.61
C LYS A 124 9.09 12.51 14.59
N VAL A 125 9.24 11.38 13.92
CA VAL A 125 8.81 10.13 14.54
C VAL A 125 10.07 9.31 14.77
N ALA A 126 10.87 9.79 15.72
CA ALA A 126 11.89 8.99 16.37
C ALA A 126 11.20 7.85 17.15
N ALA A 127 10.65 6.88 16.42
CA ALA A 127 10.55 5.53 16.90
C ALA A 127 11.95 5.21 17.40
N LYS A 128 12.06 5.03 18.72
CA LYS A 128 13.27 4.82 19.50
C LYS A 128 14.19 3.88 18.73
N LYS A 129 15.03 4.42 17.84
CA LYS A 129 16.01 3.67 17.06
C LYS A 129 16.86 3.04 18.15
N ILE A 130 16.77 1.72 18.33
CA ILE A 130 17.83 1.03 19.05
C ILE A 130 19.04 1.36 18.20
N PRO A 131 19.97 2.21 18.69
CA PRO A 131 21.04 2.70 17.85
C PRO A 131 21.75 1.46 17.32
N ALA A 132 21.93 1.32 16.01
CA ALA A 132 22.59 0.16 15.42
C ALA A 132 23.88 -0.19 16.17
N LYS A 133 24.55 0.84 16.72
CA LYS A 133 25.64 0.76 17.68
C LYS A 133 25.41 -0.21 18.86
N LYS A 134 24.24 -0.25 19.50
CA LYS A 134 23.93 -1.19 20.61
C LYS A 134 23.74 -2.63 20.13
N ILE A 135 23.16 -2.85 18.96
CA ILE A 135 23.01 -4.20 18.37
C ILE A 135 24.39 -4.71 17.92
N ILE A 136 25.20 -3.85 17.33
CA ILE A 136 26.56 -4.15 16.91
C ILE A 136 27.44 -4.46 18.12
N ILE A 137 27.37 -3.66 19.20
CA ILE A 137 28.08 -3.94 20.45
C ILE A 137 27.65 -5.30 21.04
N ALA A 138 26.35 -5.64 20.98
CA ALA A 138 25.85 -6.94 21.46
C ALA A 138 26.33 -8.13 20.61
N LEU A 139 26.40 -7.96 19.28
CA LEU A 139 26.98 -8.96 18.37
C LEU A 139 28.49 -9.12 18.57
N PHE A 140 29.20 -8.01 18.81
CA PHE A 140 30.62 -8.00 19.09
C PHE A 140 30.94 -8.65 20.44
N SER A 141 30.14 -8.37 21.48
CA SER A 141 30.32 -9.00 22.79
C SER A 141 29.98 -10.49 22.77
N ALA A 142 28.93 -10.90 22.05
CA ALA A 142 28.56 -12.30 21.88
C ALA A 142 29.62 -13.10 21.12
N SER A 143 30.22 -12.52 20.07
CA SER A 143 31.29 -13.16 19.30
C SER A 143 32.59 -13.30 20.11
N ILE A 144 32.96 -12.30 20.92
CA ILE A 144 34.10 -12.41 21.86
C ILE A 144 33.85 -13.51 22.90
N LEU A 145 32.64 -13.60 23.44
CA LEU A 145 32.26 -14.67 24.40
C LEU A 145 32.37 -16.06 23.78
N LEU A 146 31.95 -16.21 22.51
CA LEU A 146 32.07 -17.45 21.74
C LEU A 146 33.54 -17.83 21.46
N ILE A 147 34.39 -16.84 21.16
CA ILE A 147 35.84 -17.04 21.01
C ILE A 147 36.49 -17.52 22.31
N ILE A 148 36.15 -16.90 23.44
CA ILE A 148 36.71 -17.28 24.75
C ILE A 148 36.24 -18.68 25.14
N PHE A 149 34.97 -19.02 24.92
CA PHE A 149 34.42 -20.35 25.17
C PHE A 149 35.08 -21.43 24.30
N PHE A 150 35.32 -21.14 23.02
CA PHE A 150 35.92 -22.10 22.10
C PHE A 150 37.43 -22.31 22.36
N LEU A 151 38.16 -21.25 22.73
CA LEU A 151 39.58 -21.32 23.10
C LEU A 151 39.85 -22.12 24.39
N THR A 152 38.87 -22.17 25.31
CA THR A 152 38.96 -22.91 26.58
C THR A 152 38.44 -24.34 26.49
N TYR A 153 37.58 -24.68 25.52
CA TYR A 153 36.96 -25.99 25.40
C TYR A 153 37.77 -27.01 24.58
N ASP A 154 38.54 -26.55 23.58
CA ASP A 154 39.26 -27.43 22.66
C ASP A 154 40.78 -27.19 22.70
N ASN A 155 41.60 -28.23 22.54
CA ASN A 155 43.06 -28.15 22.64
C ASN A 155 43.78 -28.25 21.29
N ASP A 156 43.03 -28.43 20.20
CA ASP A 156 43.59 -28.51 18.85
C ASP A 156 43.97 -27.13 18.29
N LEU A 157 45.21 -26.99 17.84
CA LEU A 157 45.77 -25.73 17.34
C LEU A 157 45.15 -25.34 15.98
N ILE A 158 44.74 -26.34 15.19
CA ILE A 158 44.17 -26.14 13.84
C ILE A 158 42.71 -25.67 13.94
N SER A 159 41.93 -26.21 14.89
CA SER A 159 40.57 -25.74 15.15
C SER A 159 40.57 -24.29 15.65
N LYS A 160 41.53 -23.93 16.52
CA LYS A 160 41.73 -22.54 16.99
C LYS A 160 42.10 -21.57 15.87
N GLY A 161 43.01 -21.98 14.97
CA GLY A 161 43.44 -21.16 13.84
C GLY A 161 42.32 -20.89 12.82
N SER A 162 41.56 -21.92 12.47
CA SER A 162 40.43 -21.79 11.53
C SER A 162 39.28 -20.96 12.11
N PHE A 163 39.02 -21.08 13.42
CA PHE A 163 38.01 -20.27 14.11
C PHE A 163 38.40 -18.78 14.19
N ALA A 164 39.66 -18.47 14.52
CA ALA A 164 40.15 -17.09 14.55
C ALA A 164 40.05 -16.41 13.18
N LEU A 165 40.35 -17.15 12.10
CA LEU A 165 40.21 -16.66 10.73
C LEU A 165 38.75 -16.38 10.38
N ALA A 166 37.82 -17.26 10.75
CA ALA A 166 36.38 -17.05 10.55
C ALA A 166 35.86 -15.80 11.29
N CYS A 167 36.36 -15.55 12.51
CA CYS A 167 36.04 -14.34 13.26
C CYS A 167 36.58 -13.07 12.59
N LEU A 168 37.81 -13.09 12.07
CA LEU A 168 38.37 -11.95 11.32
C LEU A 168 37.56 -11.66 10.04
N CYS A 169 37.11 -12.70 9.34
CA CYS A 169 36.22 -12.54 8.18
C CYS A 169 34.87 -11.91 8.57
N LEU A 170 34.26 -12.34 9.67
CA LEU A 170 33.02 -11.74 10.19
C LEU A 170 33.22 -10.27 10.59
N LEU A 171 34.34 -9.95 11.25
CA LEU A 171 34.69 -8.57 11.62
C LEU A 171 34.88 -7.68 10.38
N TYR A 172 35.51 -8.21 9.34
CA TYR A 172 35.68 -7.51 8.07
C TYR A 172 34.33 -7.26 7.37
N ILE A 173 33.44 -8.27 7.33
CA ILE A 173 32.09 -8.13 6.76
C ILE A 173 31.26 -7.11 7.56
N CYS A 174 31.33 -7.12 8.89
CA CYS A 174 30.68 -6.11 9.73
C CYS A 174 31.25 -4.70 9.51
N GLY A 175 32.56 -4.58 9.32
CA GLY A 175 33.21 -3.30 8.99
C GLY A 175 32.77 -2.75 7.63
N GLN A 176 32.65 -3.61 6.62
CA GLN A 176 32.13 -3.26 5.29
C GLN A 176 30.65 -2.86 5.34
N LEU A 177 29.82 -3.58 6.12
CA LEU A 177 28.42 -3.22 6.35
C LEU A 177 28.27 -1.86 7.04
N MET A 178 29.14 -1.56 8.02
CA MET A 178 29.19 -0.26 8.69
C MET A 178 29.63 0.86 7.73
N ALA A 179 30.62 0.62 6.88
CA ALA A 179 31.07 1.58 5.88
C ALA A 179 29.98 1.83 4.82
N PHE A 180 29.28 0.77 4.39
CA PHE A 180 28.14 0.86 3.49
C PHE A 180 27.00 1.69 4.09
N HIS A 181 26.63 1.42 5.35
CA HIS A 181 25.61 2.19 6.06
C HIS A 181 26.03 3.65 6.34
N HIS A 182 27.31 3.93 6.54
CA HIS A 182 27.80 5.31 6.68
C HIS A 182 27.91 6.06 5.34
N SER A 183 28.03 5.34 4.22
CA SER A 183 28.16 5.93 2.88
C SER A 183 26.81 6.30 2.23
N LYS A 184 25.68 5.76 2.69
CA LYS A 184 24.36 6.23 2.28
C LYS A 184 24.02 7.55 2.98
N LYS A 185 23.87 8.61 2.19
CA LYS A 185 23.09 9.83 2.49
C LYS A 185 21.71 9.46 3.09
N PRO A 186 21.06 10.36 3.86
CA PRO A 186 19.86 10.03 4.64
C PRO A 186 18.90 9.24 3.76
N GLU A 187 18.74 7.98 4.16
CA GLU A 187 17.93 7.00 3.47
C GLU A 187 16.50 7.51 3.51
N ASP A 188 15.85 7.66 2.33
CA ASP A 188 14.43 8.00 2.21
C ASP A 188 13.66 7.24 3.31
N ASP A 189 13.02 7.94 4.24
CA ASP A 189 12.24 7.26 5.26
C ASP A 189 11.01 6.65 4.56
N PRO A 190 10.92 5.32 4.42
CA PRO A 190 9.79 4.68 3.74
C PRO A 190 8.46 5.04 4.42
N ARG A 191 8.48 5.46 5.69
CA ARG A 191 7.30 5.94 6.40
C ARG A 191 6.82 7.29 5.90
N THR A 192 7.73 8.19 5.56
CA THR A 192 7.37 9.52 5.04
C THR A 192 6.79 9.40 3.64
N SER A 193 7.39 8.58 2.78
CA SER A 193 6.84 8.28 1.45
C SER A 193 5.45 7.63 1.53
N LEU A 194 5.25 6.70 2.47
CA LEU A 194 3.94 6.07 2.68
C LEU A 194 2.89 7.04 3.24
N LEU A 195 3.27 7.97 4.12
CA LEU A 195 2.38 8.99 4.66
C LEU A 195 1.97 10.01 3.59
N VAL A 196 2.90 10.41 2.73
CA VAL A 196 2.64 11.26 1.56
C VAL A 196 1.74 10.53 0.55
N SER A 197 1.99 9.23 0.32
CA SER A 197 1.13 8.40 -0.54
C SER A 197 -0.30 8.29 0.01
N ALA A 198 -0.44 8.13 1.33
CA ALA A 198 -1.75 8.10 2.00
C ALA A 198 -2.50 9.43 1.87
N TYR A 199 -1.78 10.55 1.94
CA TYR A 199 -2.35 11.87 1.69
C TYR A 199 -2.93 11.97 0.28
N PHE A 200 -2.17 11.58 -0.76
CA PHE A 200 -2.66 11.63 -2.14
C PHE A 200 -3.76 10.62 -2.44
N ALA A 201 -3.70 9.41 -1.87
CA ALA A 201 -4.78 8.44 -1.95
C ALA A 201 -6.10 8.99 -1.39
N ARG A 202 -6.02 9.81 -0.33
CA ARG A 202 -7.19 10.52 0.20
C ARG A 202 -7.72 11.61 -0.73
N GLN A 203 -6.84 12.34 -1.41
CA GLN A 203 -7.27 13.36 -2.39
C GLN A 203 -8.02 12.72 -3.57
N ILE A 204 -7.50 11.59 -4.07
CA ILE A 204 -8.19 10.81 -5.11
C ILE A 204 -9.54 10.31 -4.59
N ALA A 205 -9.61 9.82 -3.36
CA ALA A 205 -10.88 9.37 -2.78
C ALA A 205 -11.95 10.48 -2.79
N ILE A 206 -11.58 11.69 -2.35
CA ILE A 206 -12.49 12.85 -2.35
C ILE A 206 -12.99 13.14 -3.77
N PHE A 207 -12.07 13.16 -4.74
CA PHE A 207 -12.42 13.40 -6.14
C PHE A 207 -13.30 12.29 -6.73
N ALA A 208 -12.97 11.03 -6.45
CA ALA A 208 -13.70 9.85 -6.89
C ALA A 208 -15.14 9.82 -6.35
N THR A 209 -15.31 10.06 -5.05
CA THR A 209 -16.63 10.13 -4.40
C THR A 209 -17.50 11.20 -5.05
N GLN A 210 -16.95 12.39 -5.34
CA GLN A 210 -17.68 13.46 -6.01
C GLN A 210 -18.03 13.14 -7.46
N LYS A 211 -17.15 12.44 -8.18
CA LYS A 211 -17.36 12.13 -9.60
C LYS A 211 -18.29 10.96 -9.84
N LEU A 212 -18.20 9.93 -9.01
CA LEU A 212 -18.99 8.70 -9.12
C LEU A 212 -20.23 8.69 -8.24
N ASP A 213 -20.46 9.77 -7.49
CA ASP A 213 -21.62 9.95 -6.62
C ASP A 213 -21.76 8.82 -5.58
N LEU A 214 -20.64 8.47 -4.94
CA LEU A 214 -20.57 7.31 -4.05
C LEU A 214 -21.28 7.53 -2.70
N ASP A 215 -21.37 8.79 -2.26
CA ASP A 215 -21.90 9.21 -0.94
C ASP A 215 -23.43 9.34 -0.89
N ASN A 216 -24.14 9.12 -2.01
CA ASN A 216 -25.60 8.99 -1.99
C ASN A 216 -25.99 7.62 -1.44
N SER A 217 -25.68 7.39 -0.17
CA SER A 217 -26.45 6.53 0.70
C SER A 217 -27.73 7.28 1.04
N ASP A 218 -28.88 6.76 0.63
CA ASP A 218 -30.19 7.27 0.99
C ASP A 218 -30.30 7.56 2.50
N GLU A 219 -30.05 8.81 2.89
CA GLU A 219 -30.74 9.44 4.00
C GLU A 219 -32.11 9.85 3.47
N SER A 220 -33.03 8.89 3.38
CA SER A 220 -34.48 9.16 3.26
C SER A 220 -35.30 8.28 4.19
#